data_AF-A0A5C7Q431-F1
#
_entry.id   AF-A0A5C7Q431-F1
#
_cell.length_a   1.000
_cell.length_b   1.000
_cell.length_c   1.000
_cell.angle_alpha   90.00
_cell.angle_beta   90.00
_cell.angle_gamma   90.00
#
_symmetry.space_group_name_H-M   'P 1'
#
loop_
_entity.id
_entity.type
_entity.pdbx_description
1 polymer ?
#
loop_
_entity_poly.entity_id
_entity_poly.type
_entity_poly.pdbx_seq_one_letter_code
_entity_poly.pdbx_strand_id
1 'polypeptide(L)'
;MIKRSKQNWTIGATVKVGFLALVVKAAIATPGDSLPDAYILTNLAGTQLYKFVPHNGLEKIDAEDVKELMADAQAHTERVAQAAMASAAKAAQINALFA
;
A
#
# COMPACT_ATOMS: atom_id res chain seq x y z
N MET A 1 15.06 -1.87 -19.93
CA MET A 1 14.77 -0.61 -19.22
C MET A 1 13.41 -0.09 -19.69
N ILE A 2 12.37 -0.11 -18.84
CA ILE A 2 11.06 0.44 -19.21
C ILE A 2 11.22 1.95 -19.38
N LYS A 3 11.26 2.42 -20.62
CA LYS A 3 11.28 3.85 -20.96
C LYS A 3 9.84 4.36 -20.90
N ARG A 4 9.48 5.03 -19.80
CA ARG A 4 8.36 6.00 -19.70
C ARG A 4 6.92 5.52 -19.92
N SER A 5 6.60 4.23 -19.95
CA SER A 5 5.18 3.82 -19.87
C SER A 5 4.69 3.94 -18.43
N LYS A 6 3.71 4.81 -18.17
CA LYS A 6 2.97 4.83 -16.90
C LYS A 6 2.26 3.49 -16.78
N GLN A 7 2.76 2.62 -15.90
CA GLN A 7 2.10 1.35 -15.62
C GLN A 7 0.85 1.61 -14.78
N ASN A 8 -0.20 0.82 -14.99
CA ASN A 8 -1.39 0.89 -14.17
C ASN A 8 -1.17 0.08 -12.89
N TRP A 9 -1.13 0.76 -11.74
CA TRP A 9 -0.94 0.14 -10.42
C TRP A 9 -2.26 -0.09 -9.66
N THR A 10 -3.41 0.02 -10.32
CA THR A 10 -4.70 -0.33 -9.71
C THR A 10 -4.76 -1.84 -9.43
N ILE A 11 -5.43 -2.22 -8.34
CA ILE A 11 -5.69 -3.61 -7.99
C ILE A 11 -6.34 -4.35 -9.19
N GLY A 12 -5.85 -5.54 -9.48
CA GLY A 12 -6.26 -6.37 -10.62
C GLY A 12 -5.52 -6.07 -11.93
N ALA A 13 -4.79 -4.95 -12.04
CA ALA A 13 -4.01 -4.65 -13.23
C ALA A 13 -2.76 -5.52 -13.32
N THR A 14 -2.34 -5.83 -14.55
CA THR A 14 -1.07 -6.50 -14.82
C THR A 14 0.03 -5.47 -15.05
N VAL A 15 1.12 -5.59 -14.30
CA VAL A 15 2.33 -4.76 -14.37
C VAL A 15 3.55 -5.59 -14.75
N LYS A 16 4.57 -4.93 -15.30
CA LYS A 16 5.88 -5.51 -15.57
C LYS A 16 6.92 -4.98 -14.60
N VAL A 17 7.50 -5.87 -13.82
CA VAL A 17 8.62 -5.58 -12.92
C VAL A 17 9.83 -6.37 -13.41
N GLY A 18 10.81 -5.66 -13.99
CA GLY A 18 11.91 -6.32 -14.71
C GLY A 18 11.39 -7.10 -15.91
N PHE A 19 11.54 -8.43 -15.88
CA PHE A 19 11.05 -9.37 -16.90
C PHE A 19 9.75 -10.09 -16.49
N LEU A 20 9.30 -9.93 -15.24
CA LEU A 20 8.11 -10.60 -14.72
C LEU A 20 6.84 -9.81 -15.10
N ALA A 21 5.79 -10.52 -15.47
CA ALA A 21 4.43 -9.99 -15.57
C ALA A 21 3.64 -10.41 -14.32
N LEU A 22 3.18 -9.44 -13.54
CA LEU A 22 2.58 -9.65 -12.23
C LEU A 22 1.25 -8.92 -12.13
N VAL A 23 0.31 -9.45 -11.35
CA VAL A 23 -0.99 -8.85 -11.09
C VAL A 23 -0.96 -8.14 -9.74
N VAL A 24 -1.40 -6.89 -9.71
CA VAL A 24 -1.52 -6.11 -8.47
C VAL A 24 -2.67 -6.67 -7.63
N LYS A 25 -2.39 -7.01 -6.36
CA LYS A 25 -3.40 -7.53 -5.42
C LYS A 25 -3.73 -6.54 -4.31
N ALA A 26 -2.74 -5.82 -3.81
CA ALA A 26 -2.95 -4.77 -2.82
C ALA A 26 -1.89 -3.67 -2.96
N ALA A 27 -2.25 -2.47 -2.53
CA ALA A 27 -1.32 -1.40 -2.20
C ALA A 27 -1.34 -1.23 -0.67
N ILE A 28 -0.17 -1.23 -0.07
CA ILE A 28 0.04 -1.11 1.36
C ILE A 28 0.76 0.22 1.58
N ALA A 29 0.06 1.15 2.21
CA ALA A 29 0.68 2.39 2.64
C ALA A 29 1.76 2.07 3.67
N THR A 30 2.94 2.67 3.53
CA THR A 30 4.04 2.61 4.51
C THR A 30 4.24 3.99 5.15
N PRO A 31 3.30 4.45 5.98
CA PRO A 31 3.40 5.74 6.64
C PRO A 31 4.39 5.70 7.81
N GLY A 32 5.35 6.63 7.79
CA GLY A 32 6.28 6.85 8.90
C GLY A 32 7.70 6.31 8.72
N ASP A 33 7.96 5.50 7.69
CA ASP A 33 9.31 5.04 7.32
C ASP A 33 9.94 5.85 6.17
N SER A 34 9.21 6.86 5.65
CA SER A 34 9.57 7.67 4.48
C SER A 34 9.80 6.85 3.20
N LEU A 35 9.36 5.59 3.16
CA LEU A 35 9.42 4.75 1.98
C LEU A 35 8.15 4.91 1.14
N PRO A 36 8.24 4.70 -0.19
CA PRO A 36 7.06 4.66 -1.04
C PRO A 36 6.18 3.44 -0.71
N ASP A 37 4.88 3.56 -0.95
CA ASP A 37 3.91 2.47 -0.76
C ASP A 37 4.37 1.15 -1.37
N ALA A 38 4.19 0.07 -0.60
CA ALA A 38 4.48 -1.29 -1.03
C ALA A 38 3.30 -1.88 -1.80
N TYR A 39 3.58 -2.70 -2.80
CA TYR A 39 2.58 -3.42 -3.58
C TYR A 39 2.71 -4.92 -3.35
N ILE A 40 1.59 -5.56 -3.05
CA ILE A 40 1.49 -7.02 -3.08
C ILE A 40 1.09 -7.43 -4.49
N LEU A 41 1.93 -8.25 -5.10
CA LEU A 41 1.79 -8.72 -6.47
C LEU A 41 1.74 -10.25 -6.50
N THR A 42 1.17 -10.82 -7.55
CA THR A 42 1.22 -12.25 -7.81
C THR A 42 1.61 -12.55 -9.25
N ASN A 43 2.19 -13.72 -9.51
CA ASN A 43 2.37 -14.18 -10.89
C ASN A 43 1.01 -14.43 -11.57
N LEU A 44 1.00 -14.52 -12.90
CA LEU A 44 -0.25 -14.74 -13.66
C LEU A 44 -0.99 -16.03 -13.26
N ALA A 45 -0.27 -17.03 -12.73
CA ALA A 45 -0.85 -18.29 -12.26
C ALA A 45 -1.43 -18.21 -10.83
N GLY A 46 -1.18 -17.14 -10.07
CA GLY A 46 -1.64 -16.99 -8.70
C GLY A 46 -0.92 -17.88 -7.67
N THR A 47 0.22 -18.48 -8.03
CA THR A 47 0.94 -19.46 -7.20
C THR A 47 2.10 -18.87 -6.42
N GLN A 48 2.56 -17.68 -6.79
CA GLN A 48 3.68 -17.00 -6.16
C GLN A 48 3.29 -15.57 -5.81
N LEU A 49 3.70 -15.14 -4.62
CA LEU A 49 3.44 -13.82 -4.08
C LEU A 49 4.74 -13.02 -4.03
N TYR A 50 4.62 -11.72 -4.24
CA TYR A 50 5.73 -10.80 -4.25
C TYR A 50 5.37 -9.49 -3.58
N LYS A 51 6.35 -8.89 -2.89
CA LYS A 51 6.33 -7.51 -2.41
C LYS A 51 7.17 -6.66 -3.34
N PHE A 52 6.59 -5.59 -3.86
CA PHE A 52 7.33 -4.58 -4.63
C PHE A 52 7.31 -3.25 -3.91
N VAL A 53 8.49 -2.69 -3.65
CA VAL A 53 8.62 -1.33 -3.12
C VAL A 53 9.38 -0.51 -4.17
N PRO A 54 8.82 0.60 -4.68
CA PRO A 54 9.52 1.47 -5.62
C PRO A 54 10.92 1.85 -5.11
N HIS A 55 11.92 1.77 -5.99
CA HIS A 55 13.35 1.97 -5.69
C HIS A 55 14.02 0.89 -4.83
N ASN A 56 13.28 0.17 -3.99
CA ASN A 56 13.82 -0.88 -3.12
C ASN A 56 13.75 -2.28 -3.75
N GLY A 57 12.94 -2.46 -4.79
CA GLY A 57 12.93 -3.67 -5.62
C GLY A 57 11.76 -4.61 -5.36
N LEU A 58 11.92 -5.84 -5.84
CA LEU A 58 10.93 -6.91 -5.78
C LEU A 58 11.46 -8.08 -4.96
N GLU A 59 10.69 -8.51 -3.98
CA GLU A 59 10.99 -9.64 -3.11
C GLU A 59 9.89 -10.68 -3.25
N LYS A 60 10.25 -11.97 -3.28
CA LYS A 60 9.27 -13.05 -3.20
C LYS A 60 8.93 -13.29 -1.73
N ILE A 61 7.65 -13.38 -1.42
CA ILE A 61 7.13 -13.54 -0.06
C ILE A 61 6.19 -14.74 0.00
N ASP A 62 5.88 -15.22 1.20
CA ASP A 62 4.89 -16.26 1.41
C ASP A 62 3.52 -15.69 1.84
N ALA A 63 2.60 -16.58 2.21
CA ALA A 63 1.25 -16.19 2.58
C ALA A 63 1.19 -15.63 4.02
N GLU A 64 2.05 -16.09 4.91
CA GLU A 64 2.23 -15.58 6.26
C GLU A 64 2.71 -14.12 6.22
N ASP A 65 3.75 -13.82 5.45
CA ASP A 65 4.28 -12.47 5.24
C ASP A 65 3.19 -11.49 4.78
N VAL A 66 2.36 -11.91 3.81
CA VAL A 66 1.25 -11.08 3.31
C VAL A 66 0.23 -10.79 4.40
N LYS A 67 -0.12 -11.79 5.22
CA LYS A 67 -1.09 -11.61 6.31
C LYS A 67 -0.58 -10.62 7.35
N GLU A 68 0.68 -10.72 7.73
CA GLU A 68 1.31 -9.80 8.68
C GLU A 68 1.31 -8.37 8.13
N LEU A 69 1.78 -8.19 6.89
CA LEU A 69 1.79 -6.89 6.22
C LEU A 69 0.38 -6.27 6.12
N MET A 70 -0.63 -7.07 5.80
CA MET A 70 -2.01 -6.58 5.72
C MET A 70 -2.59 -6.24 7.09
N ALA A 71 -2.27 -7.01 8.13
CA ALA A 71 -2.70 -6.73 9.50
C ALA A 71 -2.12 -5.41 10.02
N ASP A 72 -0.83 -5.17 9.77
CA ASP A 72 -0.16 -3.92 10.15
C ASP A 72 -0.73 -2.71 9.40
N ALA A 73 -0.98 -2.87 8.10
CA ALA A 73 -1.59 -1.83 7.27
C ALA A 73 -3.01 -1.46 7.76
N GLN A 74 -3.80 -2.47 8.12
CA GLN A 74 -5.13 -2.27 8.67
C GLN A 74 -5.06 -1.54 10.02
N ALA A 75 -4.22 -2.02 10.94
CA ALA A 75 -4.05 -1.40 12.26
C ALA A 75 -3.58 0.07 12.14
N HIS A 76 -2.69 0.37 11.19
CA HIS A 76 -2.29 1.75 10.93
C HIS A 76 -3.45 2.61 10.41
N THR A 77 -4.20 2.10 9.43
CA THR A 77 -5.36 2.80 8.85
C THR A 77 -6.38 3.14 9.92
N GLU A 78 -6.66 2.19 10.83
CA GLU A 78 -7.55 2.40 11.96
C GLU A 78 -7.06 3.51 12.91
N ARG A 79 -5.75 3.54 13.24
CA ARG A 79 -5.16 4.60 14.06
C ARG A 79 -5.28 5.97 13.39
N VAL A 80 -5.01 6.07 12.09
CA VAL A 80 -5.13 7.33 11.33
C VAL A 80 -6.58 7.79 11.29
N ALA A 81 -7.53 6.89 11.05
CA ALA A 81 -8.95 7.21 11.06
C ALA A 81 -9.38 7.77 12.42
N GLN A 82 -8.95 7.14 13.53
CA GLN A 82 -9.21 7.64 14.89
C GLN A 82 -8.61 9.02 15.14
N ALA A 83 -7.35 9.24 14.74
CA ALA A 83 -6.68 10.53 14.89
C ALA A 83 -7.36 11.63 14.06
N ALA A 84 -7.81 11.32 12.84
CA ALA A 84 -8.56 12.23 11.98
C ALA A 84 -9.93 12.59 12.58
N MET A 85 -10.63 11.62 13.17
CA MET A 85 -11.89 11.90 13.88
C MET A 85 -11.66 12.79 15.11
N ALA A 86 -10.60 12.53 15.87
CA ALA A 86 -10.25 13.35 17.04
C ALA A 86 -9.87 14.79 16.67
N SER A 87 -9.12 14.98 15.59
CA SER A 87 -8.75 16.31 15.10
C SER A 87 -9.96 17.06 14.52
N ALA A 88 -10.85 16.39 13.81
CA ALA A 88 -12.11 16.96 13.34
C ALA A 88 -13.01 17.40 14.50
N ALA A 89 -13.14 16.58 15.55
CA ALA A 89 -13.88 16.94 16.76
C ALA A 89 -13.27 18.17 17.44
N LYS A 90 -11.93 18.25 17.54
CA LYS A 90 -11.24 19.42 18.09
C LYS A 90 -11.47 20.68 17.24
N ALA A 91 -11.42 20.56 15.91
CA ALA A 91 -11.69 21.67 15.00
C ALA A 91 -13.14 22.18 15.16
N ALA A 92 -14.11 21.29 15.30
CA ALA A 92 -15.50 21.66 15.56
C ALA A 92 -15.68 22.40 16.89
N GLN A 93 -15.00 21.96 17.96
CA GLN A 93 -15.00 22.65 19.25
C GLN A 93 -14.40 24.06 19.15
N ILE A 94 -13.27 24.21 18.44
CA ILE A 94 -12.64 25.52 18.20
C ILE A 94 -13.59 26.45 17.45
N ASN A 95 -14.22 25.97 16.37
CA ASN A 95 -15.17 26.77 15.61
C ASN A 95 -16.37 27.20 16.47
N ALA A 96 -16.86 26.34 17.37
CA ALA A 96 -17.94 26.67 18.29
C ALA A 96 -17.56 27.70 19.37
N LEU A 97 -16.26 27.88 19.68
CA LEU A 97 -15.77 28.89 20.62
C LEU A 97 -15.70 30.30 19.99
N PHE A 98 -15.66 30.38 18.67
CA PHE A 98 -15.54 31.64 17.91
C PHE A 98 -16.81 31.99 17.10
N ALA A 99 -17.92 31.29 17.35
CA ALA A 99 -19.24 31.53 16.76
C ALA A 99 -20.17 32.19 17.79
#